data_AF-A0A6C0CIJ9-F1
#
_entry.id   AF-A0A6C0CIJ9-F1
#
_cell.length_a   1.000
_cell.length_b   1.000
_cell.length_c   1.000
_cell.angle_alpha   90.00
_cell.angle_beta   90.00
_cell.angle_gamma   90.00
#
_symmetry.space_group_name_H-M   'P 1'
#
loop_
_entity.id
_entity.type
_entity.pdbx_description
1 polymer ?
#
loop_
_entity_poly.entity_id
_entity_poly.type
_entity_poly.pdbx_seq_one_letter_code
_entity_poly.pdbx_strand_id
1 'polypeptide(L)'
;MAKNTHAYTVHAIQLTASDAARVTGNIAIFSVLYTLAGALLSYVLYYLFDVYDPEHPEWEKKGLSYQLFDVSVEVAMIGIVAFWLVYFMNVSTPIIPVRKGLEDFVDSYTAGLFFMFAIFIFLGDLTNKLKYIFDTFLGSHFDSIFPAEGSILDGTLRYSKEQKESK
;
A
#
# COMPACT_ATOMS: atom_id res chain seq x y z
N MET A 1 48.53 -13.12 11.37
CA MET A 1 47.46 -13.94 10.77
C MET A 1 46.14 -13.32 11.20
N ALA A 2 45.51 -12.52 10.34
CA ALA A 2 44.33 -11.74 10.70
C ALA A 2 43.09 -12.64 10.72
N LYS A 3 42.37 -12.63 11.85
CA LYS A 3 41.14 -13.40 12.09
C LYS A 3 39.98 -12.61 11.48
N ASN A 4 39.60 -12.95 10.24
CA ASN A 4 38.41 -12.39 9.60
C ASN A 4 37.17 -12.80 10.41
N THR A 5 36.68 -11.87 11.22
CA THR A 5 35.47 -12.02 12.02
C THR A 5 34.34 -11.43 11.20
N HIS A 6 33.64 -12.26 10.43
CA HIS A 6 32.42 -11.82 9.75
C HIS A 6 31.31 -11.67 10.81
N ALA A 7 30.73 -10.49 10.92
CA ALA A 7 29.74 -10.12 11.94
C ALA A 7 28.33 -10.71 11.70
N TYR A 8 28.14 -11.47 10.62
CA TYR A 8 26.87 -12.11 10.29
C TYR A 8 27.14 -13.41 9.53
N THR A 9 26.84 -14.54 10.17
CA THR A 9 26.61 -15.81 9.48
C THR A 9 25.30 -15.67 8.72
N VAL A 10 25.36 -15.44 7.41
CA VAL A 10 24.21 -15.70 6.54
C VAL A 10 24.01 -17.21 6.58
N HIS A 11 23.16 -17.68 7.49
CA HIS A 11 22.72 -19.06 7.45
C HIS A 11 22.00 -19.25 6.12
N ALA A 12 22.67 -19.90 5.15
CA ALA A 12 22.01 -20.41 3.97
C ALA A 12 21.03 -21.49 4.46
N ILE A 13 19.80 -21.09 4.78
CA ILE A 13 18.77 -21.99 5.26
C ILE A 13 18.44 -22.90 4.08
N GLN A 14 18.97 -24.12 4.09
CA GLN A 14 18.53 -25.14 3.16
C GLN A 14 17.12 -25.59 3.57
N LEU A 15 16.16 -25.21 2.74
CA LEU A 15 14.75 -25.59 2.88
C LEU A 15 14.59 -27.04 2.42
N THR A 16 14.17 -27.91 3.34
CA THR A 16 13.67 -29.23 2.95
C THR A 16 12.30 -29.09 2.29
N ALA A 17 11.87 -30.08 1.49
CA ALA A 17 10.55 -30.06 0.86
C ALA A 17 9.40 -29.97 1.91
N SER A 18 9.59 -30.58 3.08
CA SER A 18 8.66 -30.47 4.20
C SER A 18 8.65 -29.06 4.80
N ASP A 19 9.82 -28.44 4.99
CA ASP A 19 9.90 -27.06 5.52
C ASP A 19 9.23 -26.08 4.53
N ALA A 20 9.50 -26.24 3.24
CA ALA A 20 8.89 -25.43 2.18
C ALA A 20 7.36 -25.55 2.20
N ALA A 21 6.81 -26.77 2.24
CA ALA A 21 5.36 -26.97 2.28
C ALA A 21 4.70 -26.31 3.50
N ARG A 22 5.33 -26.40 4.68
CA ARG A 22 4.82 -25.79 5.91
C ARG A 22 4.88 -24.26 5.88
N VAL A 23 5.98 -23.70 5.38
CA VAL A 23 6.14 -22.25 5.17
C VAL A 23 5.08 -21.74 4.20
N THR A 24 4.90 -22.42 3.06
CA THR A 24 3.95 -22.00 2.04
C THR A 24 2.51 -22.10 2.56
N GLY A 25 2.20 -23.12 3.37
CA GLY A 25 0.92 -23.28 4.04
C GLY A 25 0.61 -22.13 5.02
N ASN A 26 1.56 -21.77 5.89
CA ASN A 26 1.38 -20.61 6.78
C ASN A 26 1.20 -19.32 5.98
N ILE A 27 2.01 -19.09 4.94
CA ILE A 27 1.88 -17.91 4.08
C ILE A 27 0.49 -17.85 3.44
N ALA A 28 -0.04 -18.97 2.94
CA ALA A 28 -1.37 -19.02 2.35
C ALA A 28 -2.47 -18.68 3.37
N ILE A 29 -2.43 -19.27 4.57
CA ILE A 29 -3.40 -19.01 5.63
C ILE A 29 -3.34 -17.55 6.06
N PHE A 30 -2.14 -17.04 6.34
CA PHE A 30 -1.94 -15.65 6.71
C PHE A 30 -2.40 -14.70 5.60
N SER A 31 -2.14 -15.01 4.33
CA SER A 31 -2.60 -14.16 3.21
C SER A 31 -4.13 -14.03 3.17
N VAL A 32 -4.87 -15.11 3.45
CA VAL A 32 -6.34 -15.05 3.55
C VAL A 32 -6.77 -14.19 4.74
N LEU A 33 -6.19 -14.39 5.92
CA LEU A 33 -6.51 -13.61 7.13
C LEU A 33 -6.23 -12.12 6.94
N TYR A 34 -5.06 -11.79 6.38
CA TYR A 34 -4.64 -10.43 6.07
C TYR A 34 -5.56 -9.77 5.03
N THR A 35 -5.99 -10.52 4.01
CA THR A 35 -6.95 -10.01 3.01
C THR A 35 -8.30 -9.70 3.65
N LEU A 36 -8.83 -10.59 4.49
CA LEU A 36 -10.10 -10.38 5.18
C LEU A 36 -10.03 -9.17 6.11
N ALA A 37 -8.93 -9.00 6.83
CA ALA A 37 -8.74 -7.86 7.70
C ALA A 37 -8.57 -6.54 6.93
N GLY A 38 -7.87 -6.55 5.79
CA GLY A 38 -7.78 -5.41 4.89
C GLY A 38 -9.14 -5.03 4.32
N ALA A 39 -9.95 -6.01 3.91
CA ALA A 39 -11.31 -5.80 3.43
C ALA A 39 -12.23 -5.23 4.52
N LEU A 40 -12.14 -5.74 5.76
CA LEU A 40 -12.88 -5.20 6.89
C LEU A 40 -12.47 -3.76 7.20
N LEU A 41 -11.17 -3.47 7.21
CA LEU A 41 -10.66 -2.10 7.42
C LEU A 41 -11.16 -1.15 6.32
N SER A 42 -11.12 -1.58 5.06
CA SER A 42 -11.67 -0.84 3.93
C SER A 42 -13.15 -0.56 4.08
N TYR A 43 -13.93 -1.54 4.49
CA TYR A 43 -15.35 -1.35 4.79
C TYR A 43 -15.56 -0.32 5.91
N VAL A 44 -14.80 -0.39 7.00
CA VAL A 44 -14.90 0.57 8.10
C VAL A 44 -14.53 1.98 7.66
N LEU A 45 -13.44 2.15 6.90
CA LEU A 45 -13.00 3.46 6.40
C LEU A 45 -14.02 4.06 5.41
N TYR A 46 -14.63 3.24 4.55
CA TYR A 46 -15.70 3.67 3.64
C TYR A 46 -16.88 4.34 4.38
N TYR A 47 -17.20 3.90 5.61
CA TYR A 47 -18.25 4.54 6.42
C TYR A 47 -17.74 5.70 7.29
N LEU A 48 -16.44 5.78 7.55
CA LEU A 48 -15.85 6.82 8.40
C LEU A 48 -15.47 8.09 7.64
N PHE A 49 -15.14 7.97 6.36
CA PHE A 49 -14.66 9.08 5.54
C PHE A 49 -15.55 9.34 4.34
N ASP A 50 -15.50 10.57 3.83
CA ASP A 50 -16.20 10.90 2.60
C ASP A 50 -15.47 10.25 1.42
N VAL A 51 -16.23 9.62 0.53
CA VAL A 51 -15.70 9.00 -0.68
C VAL A 51 -15.41 10.06 -1.72
N TYR A 52 -14.37 9.87 -2.52
CA TYR A 52 -14.17 10.66 -3.72
C TYR A 52 -15.19 10.28 -4.80
N ASP A 53 -16.20 11.12 -4.99
CA ASP A 53 -17.21 10.96 -6.06
C ASP A 53 -17.18 12.16 -7.02
N PRO A 54 -16.76 11.96 -8.28
CA PRO A 54 -16.83 12.99 -9.33
C PRO A 54 -18.26 13.46 -9.63
N GLU A 55 -19.27 12.59 -9.47
CA GLU A 55 -20.66 12.92 -9.75
C GLU A 55 -21.31 13.72 -8.60
N HIS A 56 -20.82 13.53 -7.37
CA HIS A 56 -21.26 14.24 -6.16
C HIS A 56 -20.05 14.79 -5.39
N PRO A 57 -19.49 15.95 -5.80
CA PRO A 57 -18.24 16.48 -5.27
C PRO A 57 -18.40 17.16 -3.90
N GLU A 58 -18.96 16.44 -2.92
CA GLU A 58 -19.15 16.94 -1.55
C GLU A 58 -17.81 17.14 -0.84
N TRP A 59 -16.86 16.22 -1.06
CA TRP A 59 -15.51 16.30 -0.52
C TRP A 59 -14.66 17.39 -1.20
N GLU A 60 -14.74 17.51 -2.52
CA GLU A 60 -13.98 18.53 -3.27
C GLU A 60 -14.41 19.97 -2.93
N LYS A 61 -15.68 20.17 -2.55
CA LYS A 61 -16.19 21.47 -2.10
C LYS A 61 -15.67 21.89 -0.72
N LYS A 62 -15.07 20.97 0.05
CA LYS A 62 -14.49 21.29 1.35
C LYS A 62 -13.19 22.06 1.18
N GLY A 63 -12.83 22.86 2.18
CA GLY A 63 -11.60 23.66 2.13
C GLY A 63 -10.36 22.77 2.01
N LEU A 64 -9.31 23.28 1.36
CA LEU A 64 -8.07 22.54 1.13
C LEU A 64 -7.41 22.03 2.43
N SER A 65 -7.51 22.78 3.52
CA SER A 65 -7.04 22.33 4.84
C SER A 65 -7.79 21.11 5.36
N TYR A 66 -9.10 21.02 5.09
CA TYR A 66 -9.89 19.84 5.41
C TYR A 66 -9.44 18.66 4.57
N GLN A 67 -9.29 18.83 3.25
CA GLN A 67 -8.89 17.75 2.32
C GLN A 67 -7.53 17.15 2.69
N LEU A 68 -6.54 17.99 2.98
CA LEU A 68 -5.22 17.52 3.41
C LEU A 68 -5.29 16.80 4.77
N PHE A 69 -6.09 17.32 5.69
CA PHE A 69 -6.27 16.70 7.00
C PHE A 69 -6.98 15.34 6.89
N ASP A 70 -8.06 15.27 6.13
CA ASP A 70 -8.85 14.07 5.83
C ASP A 70 -7.95 12.94 5.31
N VAL A 71 -7.22 13.20 4.22
CA VAL A 71 -6.27 12.25 3.62
C VAL A 71 -5.15 11.87 4.61
N SER A 72 -4.65 12.84 5.40
CA SER A 72 -3.61 12.55 6.40
C SER A 72 -4.12 11.61 7.50
N VAL A 73 -5.37 11.79 7.95
CA VAL A 73 -5.98 10.95 8.98
C VAL A 73 -6.30 9.56 8.42
N GLU A 74 -6.79 9.46 7.18
CA GLU A 74 -6.99 8.17 6.49
C GLU A 74 -5.70 7.37 6.45
N VAL A 75 -4.62 7.97 5.94
CA VAL A 75 -3.30 7.34 5.82
C VAL A 75 -2.75 6.96 7.20
N ALA A 76 -2.88 7.84 8.19
CA ALA A 76 -2.43 7.55 9.55
C ALA A 76 -3.20 6.37 10.17
N MET A 77 -4.51 6.30 9.99
CA MET A 77 -5.31 5.19 10.51
C MET A 77 -4.96 3.87 9.83
N ILE A 78 -4.77 3.86 8.51
CA ILE A 78 -4.28 2.67 7.79
C ILE A 78 -2.94 2.21 8.38
N GLY A 79 -2.00 3.14 8.59
CA GLY A 79 -0.69 2.83 9.18
C GLY A 79 -0.79 2.27 10.60
N ILE A 80 -1.62 2.86 11.46
CA ILE A 80 -1.82 2.42 12.85
C ILE A 80 -2.45 1.02 12.89
N VAL A 81 -3.52 0.79 12.13
CA VAL A 81 -4.18 -0.53 12.10
C VAL A 81 -3.24 -1.57 11.52
N ALA A 82 -2.50 -1.23 10.46
CA ALA A 82 -1.56 -2.15 9.86
C ALA A 82 -0.45 -2.56 10.84
N PHE A 83 0.10 -1.61 11.59
CA PHE A 83 1.07 -1.89 12.65
C PHE A 83 0.52 -2.87 13.68
N TRP A 84 -0.66 -2.59 14.25
CA TRP A 84 -1.25 -3.43 15.29
C TRP A 84 -1.60 -4.82 14.80
N LEU A 85 -2.05 -4.92 13.54
CA LEU A 85 -2.39 -6.19 12.94
C LEU A 85 -1.15 -7.06 12.73
N VAL A 86 -0.09 -6.49 12.18
CA VAL A 86 1.22 -7.18 12.07
C VAL A 86 1.76 -7.57 13.44
N TYR A 87 1.68 -6.66 14.42
CA TYR A 87 2.12 -6.93 15.79
C TYR A 87 1.39 -8.12 16.42
N PHE A 88 0.05 -8.15 16.32
CA PHE A 88 -0.76 -9.23 16.86
C PHE A 88 -0.44 -10.58 16.20
N MET A 89 -0.21 -10.58 14.89
CA MET A 89 0.12 -11.78 14.13
C MET A 89 1.53 -12.30 14.46
N ASN A 90 2.52 -11.41 14.60
CA ASN A 90 3.89 -11.79 14.98
C ASN A 90 4.00 -12.34 16.41
N VAL A 91 3.09 -11.93 17.31
CA VAL A 91 2.99 -12.51 18.66
C VAL A 91 2.23 -13.83 18.65
N SER A 92 1.44 -14.10 17.61
CA SER A 92 0.69 -15.34 17.47
C SER A 92 1.59 -16.46 16.93
N THR A 93 1.54 -17.63 17.56
CA THR A 93 2.35 -18.78 17.13
C THR A 93 1.94 -19.21 15.71
N PRO A 94 2.88 -19.54 14.80
CA PRO A 94 2.55 -20.07 13.49
C PRO A 94 1.58 -21.24 13.58
N ILE A 95 0.52 -21.22 12.77
CA ILE A 95 -0.55 -22.23 12.83
C ILE A 95 0.02 -23.61 12.47
N ILE A 96 0.94 -23.67 11.51
CA ILE A 96 1.68 -24.89 11.18
C ILE A 96 3.09 -24.79 11.77
N PRO A 97 3.51 -25.70 12.66
CA PRO A 97 4.82 -25.66 13.29
C PRO A 97 5.96 -25.70 12.27
N VAL A 98 6.80 -24.67 12.30
CA VAL A 98 7.99 -24.51 11.46
C VAL A 98 9.25 -24.57 12.31
N ARG A 99 10.39 -24.82 11.68
CA ARG A 99 11.68 -24.87 12.41
C ARG A 99 12.07 -23.46 12.85
N LYS A 100 12.66 -23.34 14.05
CA LYS A 100 13.25 -22.09 14.55
C LYS A 100 14.14 -21.45 13.47
N GLY A 101 13.88 -20.18 13.17
CA GLY A 101 14.54 -19.41 12.10
C GLY A 101 13.77 -19.30 10.78
N LEU A 102 12.77 -20.15 10.53
CA LEU A 102 11.81 -19.95 9.42
C LEU A 102 10.54 -19.21 9.86
N GLU A 103 10.29 -19.15 11.17
CA GLU A 103 9.20 -18.40 11.80
C GLU A 103 9.34 -16.90 11.49
N ASP A 104 10.47 -16.30 11.87
CA ASP A 104 10.78 -14.88 11.59
C ASP A 104 10.70 -14.55 10.08
N PHE A 105 11.03 -15.50 9.22
CA PHE A 105 10.94 -15.33 7.77
C PHE A 105 9.48 -15.28 7.29
N VAL A 106 8.64 -16.21 7.75
CA VAL A 106 7.20 -16.23 7.44
C VAL A 106 6.54 -14.94 7.94
N ASP A 107 6.85 -14.53 9.16
CA ASP A 107 6.26 -13.37 9.80
C ASP A 107 6.63 -12.07 9.07
N SER A 108 7.93 -11.86 8.79
CA SER A 108 8.41 -10.70 8.04
C SER A 108 7.85 -10.64 6.61
N TYR A 109 7.83 -11.78 5.92
CA TYR A 109 7.33 -11.86 4.55
C TYR A 109 5.82 -11.60 4.47
N THR A 110 5.04 -12.17 5.39
CA THR A 110 3.58 -11.99 5.39
C THR A 110 3.17 -10.59 5.84
N ALA A 111 3.90 -9.98 6.77
CA ALA A 111 3.72 -8.57 7.12
C ALA A 111 3.97 -7.64 5.91
N GLY A 112 5.04 -7.90 5.14
CA GLY A 112 5.35 -7.16 3.91
C GLY A 112 4.27 -7.34 2.83
N LEU A 113 3.78 -8.57 2.64
CA LEU A 113 2.66 -8.84 1.72
C LEU A 113 1.40 -8.10 2.14
N PHE A 114 1.06 -8.10 3.43
CA PHE A 114 -0.11 -7.39 3.91
C PHE A 114 -0.01 -5.89 3.70
N PHE A 115 1.14 -5.26 3.99
CA PHE A 115 1.34 -3.85 3.73
C PHE A 115 1.11 -3.49 2.25
N MET A 116 1.63 -4.33 1.34
CA MET A 116 1.42 -4.17 -0.09
C MET A 116 -0.05 -4.33 -0.49
N PHE A 117 -0.75 -5.34 0.05
CA PHE A 117 -2.17 -5.57 -0.21
C PHE A 117 -3.06 -4.48 0.35
N ALA A 118 -2.77 -4.00 1.57
CA ALA A 118 -3.47 -2.89 2.19
C ALA A 118 -3.39 -1.66 1.26
N ILE A 119 -2.19 -1.24 0.86
CA ILE A 119 -2.02 -0.14 -0.10
C ILE A 119 -2.85 -0.35 -1.37
N PHE A 120 -2.88 -1.57 -1.91
CA PHE A 120 -3.62 -1.87 -3.14
C PHE A 120 -5.15 -1.79 -2.95
N ILE A 121 -5.68 -2.26 -1.83
CA ILE A 121 -7.10 -2.19 -1.49
C ILE A 121 -7.55 -0.73 -1.33
N PHE A 122 -6.69 0.12 -0.75
CA PHE A 122 -6.98 1.54 -0.56
C PHE A 122 -6.65 2.41 -1.79
N LEU A 123 -6.00 1.83 -2.82
CA LEU A 123 -5.40 2.60 -3.90
C LEU A 123 -6.44 3.37 -4.71
N GLY A 124 -7.64 2.83 -4.96
CA GLY A 124 -8.63 3.45 -5.84
C GLY A 124 -9.05 4.86 -5.37
N ASP A 125 -9.67 4.94 -4.20
CA ASP A 125 -10.21 6.18 -3.66
C ASP A 125 -9.10 7.15 -3.23
N LEU A 126 -8.09 6.65 -2.51
CA LEU A 126 -6.95 7.46 -2.07
C LEU A 126 -6.16 8.03 -3.25
N THR A 127 -5.98 7.26 -4.33
CA THR A 127 -5.31 7.78 -5.54
C THR A 127 -6.10 8.91 -6.16
N ASN A 128 -7.43 8.82 -6.17
CA ASN A 128 -8.26 9.89 -6.74
C ASN A 128 -8.18 11.16 -5.89
N LYS A 129 -8.28 11.05 -4.56
CA LYS A 129 -8.07 12.19 -3.63
C LYS A 129 -6.69 12.82 -3.80
N LEU A 130 -5.64 12.00 -3.87
CA LEU A 130 -4.26 12.47 -4.06
C LEU A 130 -4.06 13.14 -5.42
N LYS A 131 -4.62 12.57 -6.49
CA LYS A 131 -4.60 13.20 -7.82
C LYS A 131 -5.24 14.58 -7.78
N TYR A 132 -6.41 14.71 -7.15
CA TYR A 132 -7.09 16.00 -7.00
C TYR A 132 -6.23 17.03 -6.26
N ILE A 133 -5.63 16.62 -5.13
CA ILE A 133 -4.74 17.50 -4.35
C ILE A 133 -3.51 17.90 -5.18
N PHE A 134 -2.87 16.95 -5.86
CA PHE A 134 -1.71 17.25 -6.68
C PHE A 134 -2.05 18.13 -7.88
N ASP A 135 -3.19 17.91 -8.53
CA ASP A 135 -3.65 18.76 -9.63
C ASP A 135 -3.92 20.21 -9.14
N THR A 136 -4.52 20.35 -7.96
CA THR A 136 -4.76 21.66 -7.33
C THR A 136 -3.45 22.43 -7.08
N PHE A 137 -2.38 21.76 -6.67
CA PHE A 137 -1.09 22.41 -6.36
C PHE A 137 -0.15 22.54 -7.57
N LEU A 138 -0.11 21.52 -8.41
CA LEU A 138 0.92 21.32 -9.43
C LEU A 138 0.35 21.30 -10.85
N GLY A 139 -0.97 21.15 -11.01
CA GLY A 139 -1.64 21.02 -12.31
C GLY A 139 -1.27 22.15 -13.26
N SER A 140 -1.40 23.40 -12.82
CA SER A 140 -1.03 24.58 -13.65
C SER A 140 0.42 24.57 -14.14
N HIS A 141 1.36 24.10 -13.33
CA HIS A 141 2.78 24.03 -13.69
C HIS A 141 3.07 22.83 -14.59
N PHE A 142 2.47 21.68 -14.28
CA PHE A 142 2.65 20.45 -15.05
C PHE A 142 1.95 20.53 -16.41
N ASP A 143 0.77 21.12 -16.49
CA ASP A 143 0.03 21.31 -17.74
C ASP A 143 0.75 22.21 -18.74
N SER A 144 1.59 23.12 -18.25
CA SER A 144 2.43 23.94 -19.12
C SER A 144 3.61 23.17 -19.72
N ILE A 145 4.08 22.11 -19.05
CA ILE A 145 5.34 21.40 -19.37
C ILE A 145 5.05 20.04 -20.03
N PHE A 146 3.98 19.37 -19.61
CA PHE A 146 3.66 18.00 -19.98
C PHE A 146 2.30 17.91 -20.69
N PRO A 147 2.24 17.20 -21.83
CA PRO A 147 0.98 16.92 -22.50
C PRO A 147 0.10 15.97 -21.67
N ALA A 148 -1.17 16.31 -21.47
CA ALA A 148 -2.11 15.54 -20.66
C ALA A 148 -2.69 14.29 -21.35
N GLU A 149 -2.66 14.21 -22.68
CA GLU A 149 -3.24 13.09 -23.44
C GLU A 149 -2.18 12.26 -24.17
N GLY A 150 -2.48 10.96 -24.33
CA GLY A 150 -1.68 10.01 -25.11
C GLY A 150 -0.68 9.22 -24.26
N SER A 151 0.19 8.48 -24.92
CA SER A 151 1.25 7.69 -24.28
C SER A 151 2.61 7.99 -24.90
N ILE A 152 3.65 7.90 -24.09
CA ILE A 152 5.05 7.98 -24.58
C ILE A 152 5.36 6.77 -25.45
N LEU A 153 4.79 5.60 -25.11
CA LEU A 153 5.12 4.32 -25.73
C LEU A 153 4.57 4.18 -27.16
N ASP A 154 3.47 4.87 -27.48
CA ASP A 154 2.88 4.89 -28.82
C ASP A 154 3.13 6.22 -29.55
N GLY A 155 3.84 7.16 -28.93
CA GLY A 155 4.18 8.46 -29.52
C GLY A 155 2.99 9.40 -29.72
N THR A 156 1.85 9.14 -29.07
CA THR A 156 0.61 9.91 -29.27
C THR A 156 0.45 11.13 -28.34
N LEU A 157 1.50 11.46 -27.58
CA LEU A 157 1.49 12.57 -26.62
C LEU A 157 1.03 13.88 -27.24
N ARG A 158 -0.01 14.49 -26.66
CA ARG A 158 -0.56 15.76 -27.11
C ARG A 158 -1.18 16.55 -25.96
N TYR A 159 -1.04 17.87 -26.04
CA TYR A 159 -1.74 18.77 -25.12
C TYR A 159 -3.24 18.74 -25.41
N SER A 160 -4.05 18.64 -24.35
CA SER A 160 -5.52 18.63 -24.44
C SER A 160 -6.04 19.97 -24.98
N LYS A 161 -7.31 20.02 -25.37
CA LYS A 161 -7.95 21.26 -25.82
C LYS A 161 -7.99 22.31 -24.70
N GLU A 162 -8.27 21.88 -23.47
CA GLU A 162 -8.32 22.74 -22.28
C GLU A 162 -6.95 23.35 -21.95
N GLN A 163 -5.87 22.56 -22.06
CA GLN A 163 -4.49 23.06 -21.89
C GLN A 163 -4.08 24.09 -22.96
N LYS A 164 -4.69 24.02 -24.16
CA LYS A 164 -4.43 24.97 -25.26
C LYS A 164 -5.24 26.25 -25.14
N GLU A 165 -6.42 26.19 -24.54
CA GLU A 165 -7.30 27.35 -24.31
C GLU A 165 -6.92 28.12 -23.02
N SER A 166 -6.25 27.46 -22.07
CA SER A 166 -5.71 28.07 -20.84
C SER A 166 -4.34 28.77 -21.01
N LYS A 167 -3.78 28.80 -22.22
CA LYS A 167 -2.54 29.51 -22.59
C LYS A 167 -2.84 30.82 -23.30
#